data_AF-A0A9D1LMR7-F1
#
_entry.id   AF-A0A9D1LMR7-F1
#
_cell.length_a   1.000
_cell.length_b   1.000
_cell.length_c   1.000
_cell.angle_alpha   90.00
_cell.angle_beta   90.00
_cell.angle_gamma   90.00
#
_symmetry.space_group_name_H-M   'P 1'
#
loop_
_entity.id
_entity.type
_entity.pdbx_description
1 polymer ?
#
loop_
_entity_poly.entity_id
_entity_poly.type
_entity_poly.pdbx_seq_one_letter_code
_entity_poly.pdbx_strand_id
1 'polypeptide(L)'
;MENKFKAFALSALACATMGLASCSTIEAELPTNIQDEPILNLDGVVNNDLQQIYEALVTNGDTNSERVLNNILTLYAKTLFGDFYGEGGLYEASLDDAKLTAYVGSHAIFGEGETGKKNAKAFINHIIDSIKTQMWSVVQNTTYQKNSVFLEEKFYNAQLAELYKLGEVADFKEVELDGELTYKDVELYFTDMFNTYKDYIERSLLPTIYRTALVERYIIDNNYGVLGRSYARKVQFIALPDVEDYDFATQRLVRSYAKLVLANTDAEEKYRDLHYLDKLYKGYFEDAEELAFAKTIYADAGFTEIAAKTDTLNTYEETTYGDIAMDYNAISDDRNIVGTATDFTNSGAYTKQVGLLLKTRETMATSHVTEGWYTSTSLSNLASSISTRLFKITVANEVDREGAAESNAHGSFGWYVNGSYYMVPETYEQGEAYPYCIYDKDSSTWYIVRVNEAVKAPKLVLGGDASYENIAGKDIYEIMYSVAGLVSGTESYQKAANQHYVEKMAIAYHDDYVYDYFKATFPDLFD
;
A
#
# COMPACT_ATOMS: atom_id res chain seq x y z
N MET A 1 24.83 -36.28 0.40
CA MET A 1 23.43 -36.12 0.85
C MET A 1 23.12 -34.65 0.72
N GLU A 2 22.77 -34.26 -0.49
CA GLU A 2 22.39 -32.90 -0.89
C GLU A 2 20.86 -32.79 -0.87
N ASN A 3 20.37 -31.55 -0.85
CA ASN A 3 18.95 -31.13 -0.98
C ASN A 3 18.03 -31.27 0.24
N LYS A 4 18.30 -30.50 1.30
CA LYS A 4 17.25 -30.03 2.24
C LYS A 4 17.26 -28.54 2.58
N PHE A 5 18.22 -27.77 2.07
CA PHE A 5 18.38 -26.34 2.41
C PHE A 5 17.84 -25.34 1.35
N LYS A 6 17.09 -25.82 0.34
CA LYS A 6 16.57 -24.98 -0.75
C LYS A 6 15.05 -24.81 -0.78
N ALA A 7 14.32 -25.34 0.21
CA ALA A 7 12.85 -25.27 0.23
C ALA A 7 12.28 -24.16 1.13
N PHE A 8 13.06 -23.61 2.07
CA PHE A 8 12.56 -22.63 3.05
C PHE A 8 12.84 -21.16 2.68
N ALA A 9 13.58 -20.91 1.60
CA ALA A 9 13.93 -19.57 1.12
C ALA A 9 13.06 -19.11 -0.07
N LEU A 10 11.99 -19.84 -0.42
CA LEU A 10 11.20 -19.59 -1.63
C LEU A 10 9.76 -19.08 -1.36
N SER A 11 9.36 -18.93 -0.11
CA SER A 11 8.02 -18.45 0.29
C SER A 11 8.01 -17.01 0.85
N ALA A 12 9.19 -16.42 1.09
CA ALA A 12 9.34 -15.04 1.58
C ALA A 12 9.66 -14.02 0.48
N LEU A 13 9.54 -14.39 -0.80
CA LEU A 13 9.98 -13.58 -1.93
C LEU A 13 8.93 -13.46 -3.06
N ALA A 14 7.65 -13.35 -2.69
CA ALA A 14 6.55 -13.18 -3.64
C ALA A 14 5.80 -11.82 -3.51
N CYS A 15 6.22 -10.92 -2.63
CA CYS A 15 5.58 -9.60 -2.43
C CYS A 15 6.37 -8.41 -3.01
N ALA A 16 7.22 -8.64 -4.01
CA ALA A 16 8.04 -7.58 -4.64
C ALA A 16 7.79 -7.44 -6.16
N THR A 17 6.61 -7.82 -6.64
CA THR A 17 6.24 -7.64 -8.05
C THR A 17 5.04 -6.71 -8.19
N MET A 18 5.27 -5.43 -7.92
CA MET A 18 4.61 -4.27 -8.54
C MET A 18 5.17 -3.02 -7.86
N GLY A 19 6.24 -2.45 -8.42
CA GLY A 19 6.90 -1.27 -7.84
C GLY A 19 8.32 -0.99 -8.36
N LEU A 20 8.90 -1.88 -9.16
CA LEU A 20 10.17 -1.63 -9.85
C LEU A 20 9.95 -1.53 -11.35
N ALA A 21 9.45 -0.37 -11.78
CA ALA A 21 9.64 0.15 -13.12
C ALA A 21 9.69 1.68 -13.06
N SER A 22 10.70 2.20 -12.36
CA SER A 22 11.26 3.51 -12.66
C SER A 22 12.69 3.51 -12.17
N CYS A 23 13.63 3.09 -13.02
CA CYS A 23 14.93 3.76 -13.00
C CYS A 23 14.64 5.21 -13.40
N SER A 24 14.36 6.07 -12.42
CA SER A 24 14.27 7.51 -12.67
C SER A 24 15.63 7.95 -13.18
N THR A 25 15.72 8.28 -14.46
CA THR A 25 16.92 8.89 -15.02
C THR A 25 17.02 10.29 -14.39
N ILE A 26 18.00 10.49 -13.53
CA ILE A 26 18.26 11.79 -12.91
C ILE A 26 18.73 12.73 -14.01
N GLU A 27 17.92 13.73 -14.31
CA GLU A 27 18.38 14.92 -15.03
C GLU A 27 19.12 15.78 -14.01
N ALA A 28 20.45 15.71 -14.05
CA ALA A 28 21.32 16.58 -13.28
C ALA A 28 21.11 18.03 -13.75
N GLU A 29 20.57 18.90 -12.90
CA GLU A 29 20.63 20.34 -13.12
C GLU A 29 22.08 20.80 -12.93
N LEU A 30 22.69 21.36 -13.98
CA LEU A 30 23.94 22.09 -13.84
C LEU A 30 23.70 23.36 -13.00
N PRO A 31 24.60 23.72 -12.06
CA PRO A 31 24.51 24.96 -11.31
C PRO A 31 24.36 26.17 -12.25
N THR A 32 23.53 27.14 -11.87
CA THR A 32 23.15 28.32 -12.69
C THR A 32 24.32 29.19 -13.15
N ASN A 33 25.53 28.95 -12.66
CA ASN A 33 26.77 29.64 -12.99
C ASN A 33 27.76 28.79 -13.82
N ILE A 34 27.39 27.60 -14.27
CA ILE A 34 28.24 26.68 -15.07
C ILE A 34 27.50 26.17 -16.33
N GLN A 35 26.48 26.88 -16.82
CA GLN A 35 25.80 26.49 -18.07
C GLN A 35 26.67 26.69 -19.32
N ASP A 36 27.75 27.46 -19.22
CA ASP A 36 28.61 27.83 -20.37
C ASP A 36 30.03 27.24 -20.32
N GLU A 37 30.37 26.35 -19.37
CA GLU A 37 31.67 25.67 -19.46
C GLU A 37 31.63 24.54 -20.51
N PRO A 38 32.59 24.50 -21.45
CA PRO A 38 32.65 23.44 -22.45
C PRO A 38 32.90 22.10 -21.76
N ILE A 39 31.91 21.20 -21.86
CA ILE A 39 31.93 19.86 -21.24
C ILE A 39 33.09 19.00 -21.76
N LEU A 40 33.64 19.32 -22.93
CA LEU A 40 34.82 18.66 -23.51
C LEU A 40 35.71 19.70 -24.20
N ASN A 41 37.01 19.67 -23.90
CA ASN A 41 38.02 20.43 -24.62
C ASN A 41 38.81 19.49 -25.53
N LEU A 42 38.44 19.42 -26.80
CA LEU A 42 39.06 18.55 -27.80
C LEU A 42 39.58 19.41 -28.95
N ASP A 43 40.89 19.63 -28.96
CA ASP A 43 41.58 20.27 -30.08
C ASP A 43 41.42 19.41 -31.35
N GLY A 44 40.85 19.99 -32.41
CA GLY A 44 40.92 19.45 -33.77
C GLY A 44 39.72 18.63 -34.27
N VAL A 45 38.54 18.70 -33.63
CA VAL A 45 37.31 18.11 -34.20
C VAL A 45 36.44 19.21 -34.83
N VAL A 46 36.42 19.24 -36.16
CA VAL A 46 35.46 20.05 -36.94
C VAL A 46 34.22 19.17 -37.14
N ASN A 47 33.08 19.65 -36.64
CA ASN A 47 31.75 19.03 -36.65
C ASN A 47 31.53 17.90 -35.64
N ASN A 48 31.52 18.22 -34.35
CA ASN A 48 30.49 17.66 -33.47
C ASN A 48 29.27 18.58 -33.60
N ASP A 49 28.44 18.39 -34.63
CA ASP A 49 27.13 19.02 -34.56
C ASP A 49 26.42 18.40 -33.36
N LEU A 50 25.95 19.21 -32.42
CA LEU A 50 25.02 18.79 -31.36
C LEU A 50 23.93 17.87 -31.91
N GLN A 51 23.57 18.06 -33.18
CA GLN A 51 22.72 17.18 -33.99
C GLN A 51 23.18 15.71 -34.02
N GLN A 52 24.46 15.37 -34.19
CA GLN A 52 24.90 13.97 -34.23
C GLN A 52 24.87 13.29 -32.86
N ILE A 53 25.15 14.03 -31.78
CA ILE A 53 25.00 13.54 -30.41
C ILE A 53 23.51 13.40 -30.07
N TYR A 54 22.69 14.36 -30.50
CA TYR A 54 21.24 14.35 -30.36
C TYR A 54 20.59 13.20 -31.15
N GLU A 55 20.94 13.00 -32.42
CA GLU A 55 20.47 11.91 -33.29
C GLU A 55 20.98 10.53 -32.82
N ALA A 56 22.13 10.47 -32.15
CA ALA A 56 22.61 9.23 -31.51
C ALA A 56 21.89 8.92 -30.18
N LEU A 57 21.33 9.94 -29.51
CA LEU A 57 20.55 9.80 -28.28
C LEU A 57 19.04 9.64 -28.58
N VAL A 58 18.54 10.22 -29.67
CA VAL A 58 17.11 10.26 -30.03
C VAL A 58 16.92 9.50 -31.32
N THR A 59 16.33 8.30 -31.23
CA THR A 59 15.86 7.55 -32.40
C THR A 59 14.33 7.43 -32.38
N ASN A 60 13.73 7.27 -33.56
CA ASN A 60 12.27 7.21 -33.69
C ASN A 60 11.72 5.97 -32.94
N GLY A 61 10.88 6.20 -31.93
CA GLY A 61 10.35 5.13 -31.05
C GLY A 61 11.22 4.76 -29.85
N ASP A 62 12.26 5.54 -29.52
CA ASP A 62 13.12 5.29 -28.35
C ASP A 62 12.51 5.85 -27.04
N THR A 63 13.13 5.46 -25.92
CA THR A 63 12.89 5.96 -24.56
C THR A 63 12.84 7.49 -24.46
N ASN A 64 13.59 8.23 -25.28
CA ASN A 64 13.60 9.68 -25.23
C ASN A 64 12.33 10.35 -25.77
N SER A 65 11.71 9.81 -26.83
CA SER A 65 10.43 10.35 -27.34
C SER A 65 9.28 10.05 -26.37
N GLU A 66 9.30 8.88 -25.72
CA GLU A 66 8.37 8.55 -24.63
C GLU A 66 8.57 9.48 -23.42
N ARG A 67 9.82 9.83 -23.07
CA ARG A 67 10.11 10.81 -22.02
C ARG A 67 9.56 12.20 -22.36
N VAL A 68 9.65 12.64 -23.62
CA VAL A 68 9.05 13.91 -24.06
C VAL A 68 7.54 13.89 -23.87
N LEU A 69 6.85 12.83 -24.30
CA LEU A 69 5.41 12.66 -24.07
C LEU A 69 5.08 12.69 -22.56
N ASN A 70 5.84 11.96 -21.74
CA ASN A 70 5.64 11.91 -20.30
C ASN A 70 5.81 13.29 -19.64
N ASN A 71 6.78 14.08 -20.08
CA ASN A 71 7.00 15.45 -19.59
C ASN A 71 5.85 16.38 -20.00
N ILE A 72 5.42 16.31 -21.26
CA ILE A 72 4.27 17.08 -21.78
C ILE A 72 3.00 16.76 -20.98
N LEU A 73 2.71 15.48 -20.77
CA LEU A 73 1.56 15.05 -19.97
C LEU A 73 1.65 15.51 -18.51
N THR A 74 2.84 15.49 -17.91
CA THR A 74 3.06 15.99 -16.55
C THR A 74 2.81 17.50 -16.46
N LEU A 75 3.33 18.27 -17.42
CA LEU A 75 3.09 19.71 -17.49
C LEU A 75 1.60 20.01 -17.69
N TYR A 76 0.94 19.29 -18.58
CA TYR A 76 -0.51 19.43 -18.78
C TYR A 76 -1.29 19.11 -17.50
N ALA A 77 -0.94 18.02 -16.80
CA ALA A 77 -1.55 17.68 -15.52
C ALA A 77 -1.40 18.83 -14.51
N LYS A 78 -0.23 19.47 -14.43
CA LYS A 78 -0.02 20.66 -13.58
C LYS A 78 -0.86 21.85 -14.03
N THR A 79 -1.09 22.06 -15.33
CA THR A 79 -2.01 23.12 -15.78
C THR A 79 -3.46 22.84 -15.40
N LEU A 80 -3.83 21.56 -15.33
CA LEU A 80 -5.21 21.12 -15.07
C LEU A 80 -5.52 21.07 -13.57
N PHE A 81 -4.58 20.54 -12.80
CA PHE A 81 -4.72 20.24 -11.38
C PHE A 81 -3.99 21.24 -10.49
N GLY A 82 -3.06 22.02 -11.02
CA GLY A 82 -2.16 22.85 -10.22
C GLY A 82 -0.91 22.09 -9.76
N ASP A 83 0.11 22.84 -9.35
CA ASP A 83 1.32 22.30 -8.75
C ASP A 83 1.06 21.79 -7.32
N PHE A 84 1.78 20.74 -6.92
CA PHE A 84 1.60 20.16 -5.59
C PHE A 84 2.14 21.08 -4.50
N TYR A 85 3.36 21.60 -4.70
CA TYR A 85 3.94 22.64 -3.85
C TYR A 85 3.87 24.02 -4.50
N GLY A 86 4.12 25.06 -3.71
CA GLY A 86 4.06 26.44 -4.14
C GLY A 86 2.85 27.17 -3.56
N GLU A 87 2.83 28.49 -3.71
CA GLU A 87 1.71 29.32 -3.25
C GLU A 87 0.43 28.93 -4.00
N GLY A 88 -0.59 28.51 -3.24
CA GLY A 88 -1.85 28.02 -3.80
C GLY A 88 -1.79 26.61 -4.39
N GLY A 89 -0.71 25.85 -4.12
CA GLY A 89 -0.57 24.45 -4.56
C GLY A 89 -1.44 23.47 -3.74
N LEU A 90 -1.53 22.22 -4.22
CA LEU A 90 -2.38 21.18 -3.61
C LEU A 90 -2.03 20.92 -2.13
N TYR A 91 -0.73 20.83 -1.79
CA TYR A 91 -0.29 20.59 -0.42
C TYR A 91 -0.68 21.76 0.48
N GLU A 92 -0.58 23.00 0.01
CA GLU A 92 -0.99 24.16 0.80
C GLU A 92 -2.52 24.17 1.03
N ALA A 93 -3.27 23.80 -0.01
CA ALA A 93 -4.72 23.67 0.03
C ALA A 93 -5.19 22.53 0.96
N SER A 94 -4.35 21.52 1.23
CA SER A 94 -4.69 20.46 2.18
C SER A 94 -4.61 20.88 3.64
N LEU A 95 -3.92 21.99 3.95
CA LEU A 95 -3.62 22.39 5.32
C LEU A 95 -4.69 23.29 5.95
N ASP A 96 -5.50 23.99 5.16
CA ASP A 96 -6.47 24.98 5.65
C ASP A 96 -7.66 25.17 4.69
N ASP A 97 -8.87 25.33 5.24
CA ASP A 97 -10.11 25.44 4.45
C ASP A 97 -10.19 26.72 3.60
N ALA A 98 -9.61 27.83 4.07
CA ALA A 98 -9.57 29.07 3.29
C ALA A 98 -8.66 28.91 2.07
N LYS A 99 -7.53 28.19 2.21
CA LYS A 99 -6.64 27.86 1.08
C LYS A 99 -7.30 26.89 0.11
N LEU A 100 -8.02 25.89 0.62
CA LEU A 100 -8.84 25.00 -0.22
C LEU A 100 -9.89 25.79 -1.01
N THR A 101 -10.55 26.76 -0.36
CA THR A 101 -11.53 27.65 -1.02
C THR A 101 -10.89 28.44 -2.16
N ALA A 102 -9.70 29.01 -1.93
CA ALA A 102 -8.97 29.75 -2.96
C ALA A 102 -8.55 28.85 -4.14
N TYR A 103 -8.06 27.63 -3.84
CA TYR A 103 -7.67 26.64 -4.84
C TYR A 103 -8.84 26.21 -5.73
N VAL A 104 -10.02 25.96 -5.15
CA VAL A 104 -11.24 25.64 -5.92
C VAL A 104 -11.62 26.80 -6.84
N GLY A 105 -11.48 28.05 -6.36
CA GLY A 105 -11.74 29.24 -7.17
C GLY A 105 -10.83 29.39 -8.39
N SER A 106 -9.61 28.83 -8.35
CA SER A 106 -8.66 28.84 -9.48
C SER A 106 -8.71 27.58 -10.36
N HIS A 107 -9.32 26.48 -9.89
CA HIS A 107 -9.36 25.19 -10.59
C HIS A 107 -10.79 24.70 -10.81
N ALA A 108 -11.44 25.22 -11.86
CA ALA A 108 -12.83 24.92 -12.19
C ALA A 108 -13.14 23.42 -12.45
N ILE A 109 -12.11 22.58 -12.68
CA ILE A 109 -12.28 21.14 -12.89
C ILE A 109 -12.93 20.41 -11.71
N PHE A 110 -12.82 20.96 -10.50
CA PHE A 110 -13.42 20.39 -9.30
C PHE A 110 -14.87 20.86 -9.07
N GLY A 111 -15.32 21.89 -9.78
CA GLY A 111 -16.61 22.54 -9.59
C GLY A 111 -16.54 23.76 -8.69
N GLU A 112 -17.68 24.22 -8.18
CA GLU A 112 -17.81 25.44 -7.38
C GLU A 112 -18.42 25.16 -6.01
N GLY A 113 -18.19 26.10 -5.06
CA GLY A 113 -18.78 26.05 -3.72
C GLY A 113 -18.36 24.82 -2.92
N GLU A 114 -19.24 24.36 -2.04
CA GLU A 114 -18.97 23.23 -1.12
C GLU A 114 -18.79 21.89 -1.85
N THR A 115 -19.51 21.67 -2.95
CA THR A 115 -19.29 20.51 -3.82
C THR A 115 -17.89 20.56 -4.44
N GLY A 116 -17.46 21.75 -4.92
CA GLY A 116 -16.10 21.95 -5.43
C GLY A 116 -15.02 21.64 -4.40
N LYS A 117 -15.20 22.10 -3.16
CA LYS A 117 -14.28 21.78 -2.04
C LYS A 117 -14.20 20.29 -1.75
N LYS A 118 -15.34 19.60 -1.69
CA LYS A 118 -15.40 18.15 -1.44
C LYS A 118 -14.62 17.38 -2.51
N ASN A 119 -14.83 17.72 -3.78
CA ASN A 119 -14.17 17.08 -4.92
C ASN A 119 -12.66 17.35 -4.93
N ALA A 120 -12.26 18.60 -4.71
CA ALA A 120 -10.86 19.00 -4.63
C ALA A 120 -10.16 18.30 -3.46
N LYS A 121 -10.80 18.23 -2.29
CA LYS A 121 -10.26 17.54 -1.11
C LYS A 121 -10.06 16.04 -1.36
N ALA A 122 -11.04 15.36 -1.97
CA ALA A 122 -10.91 13.96 -2.34
C ALA A 122 -9.73 13.72 -3.30
N PHE A 123 -9.55 14.61 -4.27
CA PHE A 123 -8.41 14.53 -5.19
C PHE A 123 -7.06 14.83 -4.51
N ILE A 124 -6.97 15.88 -3.71
CA ILE A 124 -5.75 16.23 -2.96
C ILE A 124 -5.35 15.08 -2.03
N ASN A 125 -6.30 14.49 -1.31
CA ASN A 125 -6.07 13.32 -0.47
C ASN A 125 -5.57 12.13 -1.29
N HIS A 126 -6.12 11.89 -2.48
CA HIS A 126 -5.66 10.83 -3.38
C HIS A 126 -4.20 11.02 -3.84
N ILE A 127 -3.81 12.26 -4.16
CA ILE A 127 -2.42 12.59 -4.50
C ILE A 127 -1.49 12.39 -3.30
N ILE A 128 -1.89 12.85 -2.11
CA ILE A 128 -1.15 12.66 -0.86
C ILE A 128 -0.99 11.17 -0.53
N ASP A 129 -2.06 10.38 -0.63
CA ASP A 129 -2.04 8.94 -0.39
C ASP A 129 -1.14 8.21 -1.40
N SER A 130 -1.09 8.68 -2.65
CA SER A 130 -0.19 8.15 -3.68
C SER A 130 1.28 8.44 -3.35
N ILE A 131 1.61 9.63 -2.82
CA ILE A 131 2.95 9.96 -2.32
C ILE A 131 3.28 9.07 -1.12
N LYS A 132 2.38 8.98 -0.15
CA LYS A 132 2.54 8.16 1.05
C LYS A 132 2.77 6.68 0.72
N THR A 133 2.05 6.14 -0.26
CA THR A 133 2.24 4.75 -0.72
C THR A 133 3.63 4.50 -1.30
N GLN A 134 4.15 5.45 -2.09
CA GLN A 134 5.51 5.35 -2.63
C GLN A 134 6.57 5.50 -1.53
N MET A 135 6.37 6.43 -0.60
CA MET A 135 7.24 6.60 0.57
C MET A 135 7.19 5.38 1.51
N TRP A 136 6.03 4.72 1.62
CA TRP A 136 5.90 3.48 2.39
C TRP A 136 6.74 2.35 1.78
N SER A 137 6.81 2.28 0.45
CA SER A 137 7.69 1.34 -0.24
C SER A 137 9.18 1.61 0.05
N VAL A 138 9.56 2.86 0.33
CA VAL A 138 10.90 3.22 0.83
C VAL A 138 11.12 2.70 2.25
N VAL A 139 10.13 2.88 3.13
CA VAL A 139 10.18 2.34 4.51
C VAL A 139 10.34 0.83 4.50
N GLN A 140 9.63 0.12 3.62
CA GLN A 140 9.71 -1.34 3.46
C GLN A 140 10.97 -1.83 2.73
N ASN A 141 11.79 -0.94 2.17
CA ASN A 141 13.00 -1.32 1.46
C ASN A 141 14.14 -1.67 2.43
N THR A 142 14.60 -2.91 2.38
CA THR A 142 15.67 -3.45 3.26
C THR A 142 16.99 -2.69 3.17
N THR A 143 17.25 -1.96 2.09
CA THR A 143 18.47 -1.12 1.92
C THR A 143 18.56 -0.04 3.00
N TYR A 144 17.43 0.58 3.34
CA TYR A 144 17.33 1.65 4.33
C TYR A 144 17.02 1.13 5.73
N GLN A 145 16.94 -0.18 5.89
CA GLN A 145 16.70 -0.81 7.17
C GLN A 145 17.98 -1.40 7.76
N LYS A 146 17.93 -1.66 9.05
CA LYS A 146 18.84 -2.55 9.75
C LYS A 146 18.08 -3.15 10.91
N ASN A 147 18.08 -4.48 11.04
CA ASN A 147 17.50 -5.15 12.22
C ASN A 147 16.02 -4.78 12.46
N SER A 148 15.23 -4.73 11.39
CA SER A 148 13.82 -4.30 11.40
C SER A 148 13.60 -2.88 11.95
N VAL A 149 14.60 -2.01 11.80
CA VAL A 149 14.51 -0.58 12.08
C VAL A 149 14.76 0.17 10.78
N PHE A 150 13.84 1.05 10.40
CA PHE A 150 14.05 2.00 9.31
C PHE A 150 14.98 3.13 9.78
N LEU A 151 15.98 3.45 8.95
CA LEU A 151 16.99 4.46 9.24
C LEU A 151 16.87 5.58 8.20
N GLU A 152 16.23 6.69 8.58
CA GLU A 152 16.00 7.83 7.70
C GLU A 152 17.31 8.37 7.11
N GLU A 153 18.40 8.39 7.90
CA GLU A 153 19.73 8.83 7.47
C GLU A 153 20.22 8.09 6.22
N LYS A 154 20.00 6.76 6.13
CA LYS A 154 20.43 5.99 4.97
C LYS A 154 19.68 6.42 3.70
N PHE A 155 18.38 6.65 3.81
CA PHE A 155 17.57 7.12 2.69
C PHE A 155 17.95 8.55 2.31
N TYR A 156 18.12 9.44 3.29
CA TYR A 156 18.57 10.81 3.10
C TYR A 156 19.90 10.88 2.35
N ASN A 157 20.92 10.13 2.80
CA ASN A 157 22.23 10.09 2.15
C ASN A 157 22.18 9.49 0.75
N ALA A 158 21.31 8.52 0.49
CA ALA A 158 21.09 7.99 -0.84
C ALA A 158 20.50 9.06 -1.77
N GLN A 159 19.51 9.83 -1.31
CA GLN A 159 18.92 10.90 -2.13
C GLN A 159 19.90 12.06 -2.37
N LEU A 160 20.79 12.38 -1.42
CA LEU A 160 21.88 13.32 -1.66
C LEU A 160 22.86 12.82 -2.73
N ALA A 161 23.20 11.53 -2.71
CA ALA A 161 24.09 10.93 -3.71
C ALA A 161 23.49 10.98 -5.12
N GLU A 162 22.16 10.91 -5.22
CA GLU A 162 21.37 11.09 -6.45
C GLU A 162 21.10 12.58 -6.79
N LEU A 163 21.74 13.52 -6.08
CA LEU A 163 21.71 14.96 -6.34
C LEU A 163 20.33 15.61 -6.15
N TYR A 164 19.51 15.09 -5.24
CA TYR A 164 18.30 15.77 -4.78
C TYR A 164 18.62 16.88 -3.77
N LYS A 165 17.91 18.00 -3.85
CA LYS A 165 18.00 19.12 -2.89
C LYS A 165 17.11 18.81 -1.69
N LEU A 166 17.72 18.42 -0.56
CA LEU A 166 16.98 18.03 0.65
C LEU A 166 16.98 19.15 1.69
N GLY A 167 15.93 19.18 2.52
CA GLY A 167 15.86 20.03 3.71
C GLY A 167 16.85 19.59 4.78
N GLU A 168 17.27 20.52 5.63
CA GLU A 168 18.18 20.22 6.74
C GLU A 168 17.47 19.36 7.80
N VAL A 169 18.10 18.26 8.20
CA VAL A 169 17.65 17.39 9.28
C VAL A 169 18.67 17.43 10.40
N ALA A 170 18.25 17.87 11.59
CA ALA A 170 19.11 17.92 12.77
C ALA A 170 19.29 16.54 13.40
N ASP A 171 18.19 15.80 13.54
CA ASP A 171 18.13 14.46 14.13
C ASP A 171 17.32 13.56 13.18
N PHE A 172 17.95 12.49 12.70
CA PHE A 172 17.29 11.50 11.84
C PHE A 172 16.43 10.56 12.67
N LYS A 173 15.28 10.16 12.11
CA LYS A 173 14.46 9.13 12.73
C LYS A 173 15.03 7.73 12.54
N GLU A 174 15.01 6.98 13.63
CA GLU A 174 15.19 5.53 13.66
C GLU A 174 13.93 4.92 14.27
N VAL A 175 13.15 4.21 13.46
CA VAL A 175 11.82 3.73 13.87
C VAL A 175 11.72 2.25 13.59
N GLU A 176 11.29 1.48 14.59
CA GLU A 176 11.05 0.04 14.46
C GLU A 176 9.92 -0.19 13.45
N LEU A 177 10.08 -1.19 12.60
CA LEU A 177 9.02 -1.60 11.69
C LEU A 177 7.93 -2.30 12.49
N ASP A 178 6.69 -1.94 12.19
CA ASP A 178 5.52 -2.53 12.81
C ASP A 178 4.56 -2.94 11.70
N GLY A 179 4.22 -4.23 11.65
CA GLY A 179 3.30 -4.79 10.67
C GLY A 179 1.84 -4.38 10.87
N GLU A 180 1.49 -3.75 12.00
CA GLU A 180 0.18 -3.12 12.20
C GLU A 180 0.05 -1.78 11.46
N LEU A 181 1.19 -1.13 11.15
CA LEU A 181 1.22 0.16 10.47
C LEU A 181 1.07 0.03 8.95
N THR A 182 0.50 1.07 8.35
CA THR A 182 0.22 1.12 6.92
C THR A 182 0.88 2.33 6.26
N TYR A 183 0.68 2.49 4.94
CA TYR A 183 1.11 3.69 4.22
C TYR A 183 0.54 4.99 4.82
N LYS A 184 -0.56 4.94 5.57
CA LYS A 184 -1.13 6.13 6.23
C LYS A 184 -0.24 6.67 7.34
N ASP A 185 0.55 5.78 7.95
CA ASP A 185 1.41 6.01 9.10
C ASP A 185 2.86 6.31 8.69
N VAL A 186 3.15 6.35 7.39
CA VAL A 186 4.50 6.53 6.83
C VAL A 186 5.23 7.76 7.38
N GLU A 187 4.51 8.83 7.73
CA GLU A 187 5.10 10.05 8.30
C GLU A 187 5.76 9.82 9.67
N LEU A 188 5.39 8.75 10.40
CA LEU A 188 6.08 8.35 11.63
C LEU A 188 7.56 8.05 11.39
N TYR A 189 7.92 7.58 10.19
CA TYR A 189 9.27 7.15 9.83
C TYR A 189 10.20 8.27 9.36
N PHE A 190 9.68 9.48 9.12
CA PHE A 190 10.46 10.62 8.62
C PHE A 190 10.34 11.82 9.57
N THR A 191 11.40 12.62 9.72
CA THR A 191 11.37 13.83 10.56
C THR A 191 10.38 14.85 10.01
N ASP A 192 10.43 15.12 8.71
CA ASP A 192 9.44 15.93 7.98
C ASP A 192 9.39 15.47 6.52
N MET A 193 8.53 14.48 6.25
CA MET A 193 8.47 13.82 4.94
C MET A 193 8.25 14.81 3.80
N PHE A 194 7.29 15.73 3.95
CA PHE A 194 6.86 16.61 2.87
C PHE A 194 7.78 17.80 2.64
N ASN A 195 8.49 18.30 3.67
CA ASN A 195 9.40 19.43 3.48
C ASN A 195 10.85 18.98 3.25
N THR A 196 11.36 17.99 3.99
CA THR A 196 12.74 17.51 3.85
C THR A 196 12.98 16.89 2.46
N TYR A 197 12.02 16.12 1.96
CA TYR A 197 12.13 15.39 0.70
C TYR A 197 11.39 16.07 -0.46
N LYS A 198 11.11 17.38 -0.35
CA LYS A 198 10.35 18.13 -1.36
C LYS A 198 10.89 17.93 -2.79
N ASP A 199 12.19 18.15 -3.03
CA ASP A 199 12.78 18.02 -4.38
C ASP A 199 12.68 16.58 -4.92
N TYR A 200 12.87 15.59 -4.03
CA TYR A 200 12.69 14.17 -4.38
C TYR A 200 11.24 13.87 -4.75
N ILE A 201 10.27 14.32 -3.95
CA ILE A 201 8.84 14.16 -4.22
C ILE A 201 8.48 14.83 -5.55
N GLU A 202 8.94 16.06 -5.78
CA GLU A 202 8.65 16.84 -6.99
C GLU A 202 9.21 16.24 -8.27
N ARG A 203 10.46 15.78 -8.24
CA ARG A 203 11.18 15.32 -9.44
C ARG A 203 11.04 13.83 -9.68
N SER A 204 10.87 13.02 -8.63
CA SER A 204 10.85 11.56 -8.72
C SER A 204 9.42 11.00 -8.69
N LEU A 205 8.59 11.44 -7.74
CA LEU A 205 7.29 10.82 -7.49
C LEU A 205 6.15 11.49 -8.27
N LEU A 206 6.04 12.81 -8.17
CA LEU A 206 4.92 13.57 -8.75
C LEU A 206 4.72 13.38 -10.25
N PRO A 207 5.76 13.26 -11.11
CA PRO A 207 5.53 13.09 -12.54
C PRO A 207 4.68 11.85 -12.85
N THR A 208 4.99 10.72 -12.21
CA THR A 208 4.24 9.47 -12.39
C THR A 208 2.86 9.55 -11.76
N ILE A 209 2.74 10.16 -10.58
CA ILE A 209 1.45 10.36 -9.90
C ILE A 209 0.52 11.22 -10.75
N TYR A 210 1.00 12.34 -11.29
CA TYR A 210 0.19 13.25 -12.10
C TYR A 210 -0.25 12.63 -13.42
N ARG A 211 0.62 11.86 -14.09
CA ARG A 211 0.23 11.12 -15.30
C ARG A 211 -0.85 10.07 -14.98
N THR A 212 -0.71 9.37 -13.86
CA THR A 212 -1.74 8.42 -13.41
C THR A 212 -3.06 9.12 -13.10
N ALA A 213 -3.01 10.27 -12.42
CA ALA A 213 -4.15 11.12 -12.14
C ALA A 213 -4.87 11.63 -13.41
N LEU A 214 -4.14 11.90 -14.51
CA LEU A 214 -4.77 12.20 -15.79
C LEU A 214 -5.56 10.99 -16.32
N VAL A 215 -5.00 9.79 -16.29
CA VAL A 215 -5.70 8.58 -16.75
C VAL A 215 -6.95 8.34 -15.89
N GLU A 216 -6.83 8.45 -14.58
CA GLU A 216 -7.97 8.33 -13.66
C GLU A 216 -9.05 9.36 -13.95
N ARG A 217 -8.65 10.62 -14.18
CA ARG A 217 -9.59 11.68 -14.53
C ARG A 217 -10.28 11.42 -15.87
N TYR A 218 -9.55 10.95 -16.87
CA TYR A 218 -10.12 10.53 -18.14
C TYR A 218 -11.16 9.43 -17.95
N ILE A 219 -10.87 8.42 -17.11
CA ILE A 219 -11.82 7.34 -16.80
C ILE A 219 -13.08 7.90 -16.13
N ILE A 220 -12.92 8.79 -15.16
CA ILE A 220 -14.02 9.44 -14.46
C ILE A 220 -14.90 10.25 -15.43
N ASP A 221 -14.29 11.10 -16.26
CA ASP A 221 -15.03 12.04 -17.11
C ASP A 221 -15.61 11.37 -18.37
N ASN A 222 -14.90 10.40 -18.97
CA ASN A 222 -15.23 9.87 -20.29
C ASN A 222 -15.66 8.40 -20.28
N ASN A 223 -15.27 7.63 -19.26
CA ASN A 223 -15.53 6.18 -19.18
C ASN A 223 -16.16 5.78 -17.84
N TYR A 224 -17.03 6.64 -17.28
CA TYR A 224 -17.62 6.48 -15.95
C TYR A 224 -18.20 5.09 -15.67
N GLY A 225 -18.88 4.50 -16.67
CA GLY A 225 -19.50 3.17 -16.53
C GLY A 225 -18.51 2.03 -16.22
N VAL A 226 -17.21 2.21 -16.48
CA VAL A 226 -16.16 1.25 -16.13
C VAL A 226 -16.06 1.10 -14.60
N LEU A 227 -16.20 2.18 -13.85
CA LEU A 227 -16.10 2.17 -12.39
C LEU A 227 -17.09 1.18 -11.77
N GLY A 228 -18.34 1.18 -12.25
CA GLY A 228 -19.38 0.24 -11.79
C GLY A 228 -19.21 -1.20 -12.28
N ARG A 229 -18.43 -1.43 -13.35
CA ARG A 229 -18.13 -2.76 -13.90
C ARG A 229 -16.77 -3.32 -13.46
N SER A 230 -16.02 -2.57 -12.67
CA SER A 230 -14.72 -3.00 -12.11
C SER A 230 -14.86 -4.14 -11.10
N TYR A 231 -16.06 -4.32 -10.52
CA TYR A 231 -16.32 -5.18 -9.37
C TYR A 231 -15.39 -4.88 -8.18
N ALA A 232 -14.94 -3.63 -8.03
CA ALA A 232 -14.03 -3.26 -6.96
C ALA A 232 -14.60 -3.59 -5.57
N ARG A 233 -13.72 -4.04 -4.67
CA ARG A 233 -14.02 -4.37 -3.28
C ARG A 233 -13.02 -3.66 -2.37
N LYS A 234 -13.50 -3.05 -1.29
CA LYS A 234 -12.65 -2.68 -0.17
C LYS A 234 -12.69 -3.82 0.83
N VAL A 235 -11.54 -4.43 1.10
CA VAL A 235 -11.45 -5.60 1.99
C VAL A 235 -10.37 -5.41 3.03
N GLN A 236 -10.52 -6.12 4.12
CA GLN A 236 -9.44 -6.45 5.05
C GLN A 236 -9.51 -7.95 5.29
N PHE A 237 -8.41 -8.66 5.11
CA PHE A 237 -8.33 -10.07 5.47
C PHE A 237 -7.01 -10.40 6.13
N ILE A 238 -7.02 -11.51 6.86
CA ILE A 238 -5.84 -12.07 7.49
C ILE A 238 -5.61 -13.48 6.97
N ALA A 239 -4.35 -13.87 6.81
CA ALA A 239 -3.91 -15.19 6.36
C ALA A 239 -2.93 -15.79 7.37
N LEU A 240 -3.43 -16.64 8.26
CA LEU A 240 -2.65 -17.23 9.35
C LEU A 240 -2.31 -18.69 9.04
N PRO A 241 -1.03 -19.03 8.76
CA PRO A 241 -0.64 -20.43 8.63
C PRO A 241 -0.80 -21.18 9.96
N ASP A 242 -0.84 -22.51 9.88
CA ASP A 242 -0.76 -23.33 11.09
C ASP A 242 0.64 -23.16 11.74
N VAL A 243 0.68 -22.97 13.05
CA VAL A 243 1.94 -22.86 13.82
C VAL A 243 2.63 -24.23 13.86
N GLU A 244 3.93 -24.27 13.55
CA GLU A 244 4.71 -25.51 13.60
C GLU A 244 4.70 -26.10 15.03
N ASP A 245 4.71 -27.44 15.13
CA ASP A 245 4.67 -28.22 16.38
C ASP A 245 3.42 -28.09 17.29
N TYR A 246 2.47 -27.19 16.97
CA TYR A 246 1.22 -27.03 17.73
C TYR A 246 -0.03 -27.27 16.89
N ASP A 247 -0.42 -28.55 16.80
CA ASP A 247 -1.64 -28.97 16.11
C ASP A 247 -2.87 -28.17 16.55
N PHE A 248 -3.61 -27.65 15.56
CA PHE A 248 -4.84 -26.88 15.73
C PHE A 248 -4.70 -25.58 16.54
N ALA A 249 -3.49 -25.08 16.85
CA ALA A 249 -3.31 -23.82 17.58
C ALA A 249 -3.98 -22.64 16.86
N THR A 250 -3.67 -22.45 15.58
CA THR A 250 -4.26 -21.38 14.76
C THR A 250 -5.79 -21.52 14.69
N GLN A 251 -6.31 -22.74 14.52
CA GLN A 251 -7.76 -23.01 14.56
C GLN A 251 -8.40 -22.55 15.88
N ARG A 252 -7.80 -22.91 17.02
CA ARG A 252 -8.33 -22.53 18.35
C ARG A 252 -8.27 -21.02 18.52
N LEU A 253 -7.21 -20.37 18.07
CA LEU A 253 -7.06 -18.92 18.15
C LEU A 253 -8.13 -18.19 17.33
N VAL A 254 -8.26 -18.50 16.04
CA VAL A 254 -9.23 -17.78 15.17
C VAL A 254 -10.67 -17.99 15.63
N ARG A 255 -11.00 -19.18 16.17
CA ARG A 255 -12.34 -19.46 16.73
C ARG A 255 -12.58 -18.71 18.04
N SER A 256 -11.58 -18.62 18.91
CA SER A 256 -11.68 -17.88 20.17
C SER A 256 -11.82 -16.37 19.90
N TYR A 257 -11.05 -15.84 18.95
CA TYR A 257 -11.21 -14.47 18.45
C TYR A 257 -12.60 -14.23 17.86
N ALA A 258 -13.08 -15.13 16.98
CA ALA A 258 -14.42 -15.03 16.40
C ALA A 258 -15.52 -15.03 17.45
N LYS A 259 -15.37 -15.80 18.53
CA LYS A 259 -16.32 -15.89 19.64
C LYS A 259 -16.31 -14.66 20.53
N LEU A 260 -15.13 -14.26 21.00
CA LEU A 260 -14.98 -13.25 22.06
C LEU A 260 -14.90 -11.82 21.52
N VAL A 261 -14.57 -11.67 20.24
CA VAL A 261 -14.42 -10.37 19.58
C VAL A 261 -15.47 -10.19 18.49
N LEU A 262 -15.45 -11.02 17.44
CA LEU A 262 -16.30 -10.78 16.27
C LEU A 262 -17.78 -10.96 16.59
N ALA A 263 -18.17 -12.07 17.23
CA ALA A 263 -19.56 -12.38 17.56
C ALA A 263 -20.05 -11.69 18.85
N ASN A 264 -19.15 -11.19 19.70
CA ASN A 264 -19.48 -10.51 20.94
C ASN A 264 -19.86 -9.05 20.70
N THR A 265 -21.08 -8.63 21.04
CA THR A 265 -21.54 -7.23 20.88
C THR A 265 -20.83 -6.25 21.81
N ASP A 266 -20.31 -6.73 22.93
CA ASP A 266 -19.69 -5.89 23.97
C ASP A 266 -18.20 -5.65 23.72
N ALA A 267 -17.61 -6.36 22.74
CA ALA A 267 -16.22 -6.16 22.35
C ALA A 267 -16.04 -4.79 21.68
N GLU A 268 -15.02 -4.04 22.13
CA GLU A 268 -14.66 -2.74 21.56
C GLU A 268 -14.28 -2.85 20.08
N GLU A 269 -14.62 -1.82 19.30
CA GLU A 269 -14.40 -1.79 17.85
C GLU A 269 -12.91 -1.95 17.49
N LYS A 270 -12.01 -1.41 18.31
CA LYS A 270 -10.55 -1.51 18.10
C LYS A 270 -10.06 -2.96 17.99
N TYR A 271 -10.69 -3.89 18.72
CA TYR A 271 -10.32 -5.31 18.69
C TYR A 271 -10.87 -6.04 17.46
N ARG A 272 -11.90 -5.51 16.80
CA ARG A 272 -12.47 -6.09 15.56
C ARG A 272 -11.61 -5.84 14.34
N ASP A 273 -10.60 -4.97 14.44
CA ASP A 273 -9.57 -4.86 13.42
C ASP A 273 -8.75 -6.16 13.38
N LEU A 274 -8.52 -6.69 12.18
CA LEU A 274 -7.78 -7.93 12.01
C LEU A 274 -6.29 -7.80 12.38
N HIS A 275 -5.74 -6.59 12.47
CA HIS A 275 -4.41 -6.35 13.03
C HIS A 275 -4.30 -6.81 14.49
N TYR A 276 -5.39 -6.71 15.27
CA TYR A 276 -5.40 -7.25 16.64
C TYR A 276 -5.30 -8.79 16.66
N LEU A 277 -5.91 -9.48 15.68
CA LEU A 277 -5.75 -10.92 15.53
C LEU A 277 -4.33 -11.31 15.08
N ASP A 278 -3.70 -10.50 14.24
CA ASP A 278 -2.29 -10.68 13.87
C ASP A 278 -1.37 -10.54 15.10
N LYS A 279 -1.63 -9.54 15.95
CA LYS A 279 -0.94 -9.37 17.24
C LYS A 279 -1.11 -10.55 18.18
N LEU A 280 -2.32 -11.09 18.28
CA LEU A 280 -2.60 -12.32 19.03
C LEU A 280 -1.84 -13.53 18.48
N TYR A 281 -1.74 -13.64 17.15
CA TYR A 281 -0.98 -14.71 16.51
C TYR A 281 0.54 -14.60 16.77
N LYS A 282 1.06 -13.36 16.79
CA LYS A 282 2.44 -13.07 17.15
C LYS A 282 2.73 -13.33 18.63
N GLY A 283 1.81 -12.99 19.54
CA GLY A 283 1.95 -13.30 20.97
C GLY A 283 2.78 -12.30 21.79
N TYR A 284 2.99 -11.08 21.27
CA TYR A 284 3.75 -10.01 21.94
C TYR A 284 2.91 -8.73 22.09
N PHE A 285 2.86 -8.18 23.30
CA PHE A 285 2.06 -7.01 23.65
C PHE A 285 2.84 -6.06 24.55
N GLU A 286 2.87 -4.78 24.18
CA GLU A 286 3.43 -3.71 25.03
C GLU A 286 2.34 -3.02 25.85
N ASP A 287 1.12 -2.94 25.31
CA ASP A 287 -0.03 -2.36 26.00
C ASP A 287 -0.64 -3.36 27.00
N ALA A 288 -0.77 -2.92 28.26
CA ALA A 288 -1.23 -3.76 29.35
C ALA A 288 -2.74 -4.07 29.29
N GLU A 289 -3.55 -3.18 28.70
CA GLU A 289 -5.00 -3.37 28.53
C GLU A 289 -5.26 -4.38 27.40
N GLU A 290 -4.59 -4.21 26.26
CA GLU A 290 -4.63 -5.16 25.15
C GLU A 290 -4.16 -6.54 25.58
N LEU A 291 -3.07 -6.63 26.35
CA LEU A 291 -2.61 -7.87 26.91
C LEU A 291 -3.67 -8.49 27.83
N ALA A 292 -4.27 -7.71 28.73
CA ALA A 292 -5.29 -8.22 29.64
C ALA A 292 -6.46 -8.86 28.90
N PHE A 293 -6.90 -8.26 27.79
CA PHE A 293 -7.93 -8.84 26.94
C PHE A 293 -7.42 -10.06 26.16
N ALA A 294 -6.20 -10.00 25.62
CA ALA A 294 -5.56 -11.12 24.91
C ALA A 294 -5.49 -12.39 25.80
N LYS A 295 -5.18 -12.24 27.09
CA LYS A 295 -5.19 -13.35 28.06
C LYS A 295 -6.54 -14.08 28.13
N THR A 296 -7.65 -13.37 27.97
CA THR A 296 -8.98 -14.00 27.94
C THR A 296 -9.20 -14.84 26.69
N ILE A 297 -8.65 -14.40 25.55
CA ILE A 297 -8.73 -15.11 24.27
C ILE A 297 -7.83 -16.34 24.29
N TYR A 298 -6.60 -16.20 24.79
CA TYR A 298 -5.67 -17.33 24.95
C TYR A 298 -6.21 -18.40 25.90
N ALA A 299 -6.85 -18.00 27.00
CA ALA A 299 -7.49 -18.93 27.91
C ALA A 299 -8.63 -19.73 27.25
N ASP A 300 -9.45 -19.08 26.40
CA ASP A 300 -10.50 -19.77 25.63
C ASP A 300 -9.92 -20.68 24.54
N ALA A 301 -8.80 -20.26 23.91
CA ALA A 301 -8.06 -21.05 22.93
C ALA A 301 -7.29 -22.23 23.56
N GLY A 302 -7.21 -22.30 24.90
CA GLY A 302 -6.48 -23.32 25.63
C GLY A 302 -4.96 -23.21 25.44
N PHE A 303 -4.44 -22.00 25.26
CA PHE A 303 -3.01 -21.75 25.11
C PHE A 303 -2.30 -21.82 26.46
N THR A 304 -1.05 -22.27 26.44
CA THR A 304 -0.25 -22.50 27.65
C THR A 304 0.62 -21.30 27.95
N GLU A 305 0.39 -20.64 29.08
CA GLU A 305 1.19 -19.50 29.53
C GLU A 305 2.58 -19.97 29.99
N ILE A 306 3.62 -19.31 29.48
CA ILE A 306 5.01 -19.52 29.88
C ILE A 306 5.62 -18.25 30.45
N ALA A 307 6.45 -18.43 31.47
CA ALA A 307 7.27 -17.35 31.99
C ALA A 307 8.39 -17.03 31.00
N ALA A 308 8.48 -15.78 30.56
CA ALA A 308 9.67 -15.31 29.88
C ALA A 308 10.83 -15.25 30.89
N LYS A 309 12.03 -15.76 30.56
CA LYS A 309 13.24 -15.56 31.41
C LYS A 309 13.79 -14.13 31.36
N THR A 310 13.07 -13.21 30.73
CA THR A 310 13.39 -11.78 30.61
C THR A 310 12.39 -10.94 31.39
N ASP A 311 12.69 -9.65 31.59
CA ASP A 311 11.77 -8.68 32.22
C ASP A 311 10.51 -8.37 31.36
N THR A 312 10.25 -9.18 30.33
CA THR A 312 9.09 -9.08 29.45
C THR A 312 7.90 -9.83 30.04
N LEU A 313 6.70 -9.46 29.60
CA LEU A 313 5.45 -10.09 29.98
C LEU A 313 5.46 -11.60 29.64
N ASN A 314 4.75 -12.41 30.44
CA ASN A 314 4.50 -13.82 30.11
C ASN A 314 3.92 -13.94 28.69
N THR A 315 4.32 -14.98 27.96
CA THR A 315 3.84 -15.27 26.61
C THR A 315 3.22 -16.67 26.56
N TYR A 316 2.89 -17.17 25.37
CA TYR A 316 2.13 -18.39 25.16
C TYR A 316 2.82 -19.30 24.16
N GLU A 317 2.99 -20.58 24.52
CA GLU A 317 3.75 -21.58 23.74
C GLU A 317 3.32 -21.62 22.27
N GLU A 318 2.01 -21.51 22.01
CA GLU A 318 1.39 -21.67 20.70
C GLU A 318 1.43 -20.40 19.82
N THR A 319 2.23 -19.39 20.18
CA THR A 319 2.38 -18.14 19.42
C THR A 319 3.76 -18.04 18.80
N THR A 320 3.91 -17.19 17.77
CA THR A 320 5.21 -17.01 17.09
C THR A 320 6.31 -16.53 18.06
N TYR A 321 5.96 -15.60 18.96
CA TYR A 321 6.88 -15.12 20.00
C TYR A 321 7.09 -16.15 21.13
N GLY A 322 6.08 -16.98 21.39
CA GLY A 322 6.16 -18.11 22.33
C GLY A 322 7.30 -19.05 22.00
N ASP A 323 7.41 -19.46 20.74
CA ASP A 323 8.48 -20.32 20.22
C ASP A 323 9.86 -19.69 20.46
N ILE A 324 10.01 -18.40 20.10
CA ILE A 324 11.23 -17.62 20.34
C ILE A 324 11.58 -17.58 21.84
N ALA A 325 10.58 -17.38 22.70
CA ALA A 325 10.77 -17.32 24.16
C ALA A 325 11.16 -18.69 24.73
N MET A 326 10.59 -19.80 24.23
CA MET A 326 10.95 -21.16 24.62
C MET A 326 12.39 -21.48 24.24
N ASP A 327 12.78 -21.18 23.01
CA ASP A 327 14.16 -21.35 22.52
C ASP A 327 15.16 -20.53 23.34
N TYR A 328 14.84 -19.27 23.61
CA TYR A 328 15.66 -18.42 24.47
C TYR A 328 15.75 -18.98 25.90
N ASN A 329 14.64 -19.49 26.43
CA ASN A 329 14.57 -20.10 27.74
C ASN A 329 15.38 -21.40 27.82
N ALA A 330 15.53 -22.15 26.73
CA ALA A 330 16.34 -23.36 26.68
C ALA A 330 17.85 -23.07 26.73
N ILE A 331 18.29 -21.84 26.47
CA ILE A 331 19.71 -21.44 26.57
C ILE A 331 20.18 -21.61 28.01
N SER A 332 21.12 -22.53 28.21
CA SER A 332 21.78 -22.78 29.48
C SER A 332 23.22 -22.31 29.46
N ASP A 333 23.68 -21.73 30.58
CA ASP A 333 25.11 -21.44 30.79
C ASP A 333 25.86 -22.73 31.25
N ASP A 334 25.16 -23.85 31.46
CA ASP A 334 25.76 -25.15 31.76
C ASP A 334 26.37 -25.78 30.49
N ARG A 335 27.68 -25.97 30.51
CA ARG A 335 28.47 -26.66 29.46
C ARG A 335 28.01 -28.07 29.11
N ASN A 336 27.13 -28.69 29.92
CA ASN A 336 26.60 -30.04 29.72
C ASN A 336 25.16 -30.05 29.17
N ILE A 337 24.50 -28.90 29.08
CA ILE A 337 23.14 -28.77 28.53
C ILE A 337 23.27 -28.12 27.15
N VAL A 338 22.77 -28.82 26.13
CA VAL A 338 22.81 -28.32 24.75
C VAL A 338 21.63 -27.39 24.52
N GLY A 339 21.90 -26.09 24.44
CA GLY A 339 21.04 -25.08 23.82
C GLY A 339 21.95 -24.21 22.95
N THR A 340 21.70 -24.13 21.65
CA THR A 340 22.58 -23.38 20.73
C THR A 340 22.33 -21.88 20.88
N ALA A 341 23.05 -21.24 21.82
CA ALA A 341 23.09 -19.78 21.91
C ALA A 341 23.50 -19.11 20.58
N THR A 342 24.05 -19.87 19.62
CA THR A 342 24.38 -19.45 18.26
C THR A 342 23.21 -18.72 17.57
N ASP A 343 21.98 -19.20 17.74
CA ASP A 343 20.80 -18.63 17.06
C ASP A 343 20.39 -17.25 17.60
N PHE A 344 20.84 -16.91 18.81
CA PHE A 344 20.62 -15.62 19.48
C PHE A 344 21.89 -14.78 19.62
N THR A 345 23.03 -15.25 19.14
CA THR A 345 24.30 -14.50 19.22
C THR A 345 24.92 -14.25 17.86
N ASN A 346 24.36 -14.86 16.79
CA ASN A 346 24.93 -14.88 15.45
C ASN A 346 26.41 -15.23 15.47
N SER A 347 26.71 -16.42 16.02
CA SER A 347 28.09 -16.90 16.22
C SER A 347 28.97 -15.96 17.06
N GLY A 348 28.38 -15.32 18.09
CA GLY A 348 29.09 -14.43 19.00
C GLY A 348 29.28 -12.99 18.52
N ALA A 349 28.60 -12.57 17.44
CA ALA A 349 28.60 -11.18 16.98
C ALA A 349 27.94 -10.22 18.00
N TYR A 350 26.97 -10.71 18.78
CA TYR A 350 26.28 -9.96 19.82
C TYR A 350 25.81 -10.86 20.97
N THR A 351 25.33 -10.24 22.06
CA THR A 351 24.83 -10.97 23.25
C THR A 351 23.47 -11.63 22.98
N LYS A 352 23.14 -12.68 23.74
CA LYS A 352 21.84 -13.37 23.63
C LYS A 352 20.65 -12.43 23.80
N GLN A 353 20.77 -11.41 24.66
CA GLN A 353 19.73 -10.39 24.86
C GLN A 353 19.52 -9.51 23.62
N VAL A 354 20.61 -9.16 22.92
CA VAL A 354 20.51 -8.44 21.65
C VAL A 354 19.84 -9.33 20.61
N GLY A 355 20.19 -10.62 20.51
CA GLY A 355 19.52 -11.53 19.59
C GLY A 355 18.03 -11.71 19.85
N LEU A 356 17.61 -11.75 21.12
CA LEU A 356 16.20 -11.79 21.47
C LEU A 356 15.48 -10.54 20.98
N LEU A 357 16.03 -9.35 21.25
CA LEU A 357 15.48 -8.08 20.76
C LEU A 357 15.33 -8.06 19.23
N LEU A 358 16.34 -8.55 18.50
CA LEU A 358 16.31 -8.62 17.04
C LEU A 358 15.16 -9.51 16.54
N LYS A 359 15.02 -10.72 17.11
CA LYS A 359 13.94 -11.65 16.78
C LYS A 359 12.56 -11.10 17.15
N THR A 360 12.43 -10.39 18.28
CA THR A 360 11.19 -9.68 18.65
C THR A 360 10.81 -8.67 17.57
N ARG A 361 11.75 -7.81 17.15
CA ARG A 361 11.50 -6.79 16.13
C ARG A 361 11.18 -7.40 14.76
N GLU A 362 11.88 -8.46 14.38
CA GLU A 362 11.56 -9.23 13.17
C GLU A 362 10.12 -9.75 13.22
N THR A 363 9.68 -10.29 14.35
CA THR A 363 8.31 -10.77 14.54
C THR A 363 7.29 -9.63 14.42
N MET A 364 7.53 -8.51 15.10
CA MET A 364 6.63 -7.35 15.07
C MET A 364 6.53 -6.69 13.68
N ALA A 365 7.62 -6.69 12.92
CA ALA A 365 7.67 -6.12 11.57
C ALA A 365 6.87 -6.91 10.52
N THR A 366 6.59 -8.20 10.75
CA THR A 366 5.77 -9.00 9.83
C THR A 366 4.30 -8.61 9.95
N SER A 367 3.51 -8.77 8.89
CA SER A 367 2.05 -8.61 8.94
C SER A 367 1.38 -9.73 8.15
N HIS A 368 0.38 -10.36 8.75
CA HIS A 368 -0.48 -11.33 8.04
C HIS A 368 -1.77 -10.70 7.52
N VAL A 369 -1.95 -9.39 7.72
CA VAL A 369 -3.13 -8.64 7.29
C VAL A 369 -2.89 -8.01 5.93
N THR A 370 -3.90 -8.07 5.08
CA THR A 370 -3.94 -7.36 3.80
C THR A 370 -5.21 -6.54 3.76
N GLU A 371 -5.08 -5.25 3.44
CA GLU A 371 -6.20 -4.33 3.40
C GLU A 371 -6.09 -3.31 2.27
N GLY A 372 -7.25 -2.87 1.78
CA GLY A 372 -7.33 -1.86 0.75
C GLY A 372 -8.42 -2.14 -0.28
N TRP A 373 -8.30 -1.44 -1.40
CA TRP A 373 -9.18 -1.57 -2.55
C TRP A 373 -8.58 -2.54 -3.56
N TYR A 374 -9.40 -3.46 -4.09
CA TYR A 374 -8.96 -4.46 -5.05
C TYR A 374 -10.00 -4.74 -6.14
N THR A 375 -9.51 -5.22 -7.28
CA THR A 375 -10.27 -5.93 -8.31
C THR A 375 -9.83 -7.40 -8.35
N SER A 376 -10.52 -8.24 -9.12
CA SER A 376 -10.15 -9.65 -9.28
C SER A 376 -8.74 -9.86 -9.84
N THR A 377 -8.16 -8.85 -10.49
CA THR A 377 -6.81 -8.92 -11.08
C THR A 377 -5.73 -8.35 -10.17
N SER A 378 -6.08 -7.52 -9.18
CA SER A 378 -5.09 -6.87 -8.30
C SER A 378 -4.89 -7.58 -6.96
N LEU A 379 -5.74 -8.55 -6.61
CA LEU A 379 -5.61 -9.33 -5.37
C LEU A 379 -5.06 -10.73 -5.64
N SER A 380 -3.75 -10.93 -5.40
CA SER A 380 -3.04 -12.18 -5.72
C SER A 380 -2.72 -13.08 -4.53
N ASN A 381 -2.72 -12.54 -3.30
CA ASN A 381 -2.27 -13.22 -2.09
C ASN A 381 -3.39 -13.91 -1.28
N LEU A 382 -4.63 -13.90 -1.80
CA LEU A 382 -5.77 -14.61 -1.22
C LEU A 382 -5.99 -15.94 -1.94
N ALA A 383 -6.29 -17.01 -1.19
CA ALA A 383 -6.58 -18.33 -1.76
C ALA A 383 -7.63 -18.25 -2.88
N SER A 384 -7.37 -18.93 -4.00
CA SER A 384 -8.17 -18.82 -5.23
C SER A 384 -9.65 -19.19 -5.04
N SER A 385 -9.92 -20.14 -4.14
CA SER A 385 -11.24 -20.60 -3.70
C SER A 385 -12.06 -19.48 -3.05
N ILE A 386 -11.38 -18.55 -2.36
CA ILE A 386 -11.97 -17.40 -1.68
C ILE A 386 -12.04 -16.21 -2.64
N SER A 387 -10.94 -15.88 -3.32
CA SER A 387 -10.85 -14.70 -4.20
C SER A 387 -11.85 -14.75 -5.37
N THR A 388 -12.04 -15.92 -5.99
CA THR A 388 -13.03 -16.10 -7.07
C THR A 388 -14.47 -15.85 -6.61
N ARG A 389 -14.76 -16.09 -5.31
CA ARG A 389 -16.09 -15.86 -4.73
C ARG A 389 -16.28 -14.40 -4.29
N LEU A 390 -15.23 -13.76 -3.75
CA LEU A 390 -15.23 -12.37 -3.28
C LEU A 390 -15.73 -11.37 -4.33
N PHE A 391 -15.31 -11.55 -5.59
CA PHE A 391 -15.64 -10.63 -6.68
C PHE A 391 -16.97 -10.92 -7.38
N LYS A 392 -17.76 -11.89 -6.90
CA LYS A 392 -19.10 -12.14 -7.45
C LYS A 392 -20.06 -10.99 -7.15
N ILE A 393 -21.00 -10.75 -8.06
CA ILE A 393 -22.04 -9.72 -7.89
C ILE A 393 -22.93 -9.98 -6.67
N THR A 394 -23.14 -11.26 -6.31
CA THR A 394 -23.94 -11.65 -5.16
C THR A 394 -23.34 -11.16 -3.85
N VAL A 395 -22.00 -11.17 -3.69
CA VAL A 395 -21.33 -10.59 -2.52
C VAL A 395 -21.71 -9.12 -2.37
N ALA A 396 -21.68 -8.37 -3.47
CA ALA A 396 -22.05 -6.97 -3.43
C ALA A 396 -23.53 -6.77 -3.05
N ASN A 397 -24.42 -7.65 -3.53
CA ASN A 397 -25.84 -7.63 -3.14
C ASN A 397 -26.07 -7.97 -1.67
N GLU A 398 -25.31 -8.90 -1.12
CA GLU A 398 -25.38 -9.24 0.30
C GLU A 398 -24.84 -8.10 1.16
N VAL A 399 -23.70 -7.48 0.79
CA VAL A 399 -23.06 -6.32 1.47
C VAL A 399 -23.96 -5.08 1.52
N ASP A 400 -24.92 -4.95 0.61
CA ASP A 400 -25.83 -3.81 0.54
C ASP A 400 -27.27 -4.15 0.92
N ARG A 401 -27.50 -5.33 1.49
CA ARG A 401 -28.84 -5.74 1.86
C ARG A 401 -29.35 -4.86 3.00
N GLU A 402 -30.47 -4.17 2.76
CA GLU A 402 -31.11 -3.30 3.74
C GLU A 402 -31.45 -4.07 5.03
N GLY A 403 -31.14 -3.48 6.19
CA GLY A 403 -31.40 -4.06 7.51
C GLY A 403 -30.49 -5.25 7.88
N ALA A 404 -29.55 -5.64 7.01
CA ALA A 404 -28.77 -6.87 7.21
C ALA A 404 -27.71 -6.75 8.31
N ALA A 405 -27.12 -5.57 8.46
CA ALA A 405 -26.14 -5.28 9.50
C ALA A 405 -26.78 -5.32 10.90
N GLU A 406 -27.98 -4.74 11.03
CA GLU A 406 -28.74 -4.66 12.28
C GLU A 406 -29.32 -6.00 12.71
N SER A 407 -29.66 -6.85 11.73
CA SER A 407 -30.25 -8.17 11.98
C SER A 407 -29.24 -9.32 12.00
N ASN A 408 -27.93 -9.05 11.86
CA ASN A 408 -26.88 -10.07 11.70
C ASN A 408 -27.26 -11.13 10.65
N ALA A 409 -27.78 -10.66 9.52
CA ALA A 409 -28.42 -11.56 8.59
C ALA A 409 -27.38 -12.40 7.81
N HIS A 410 -27.72 -13.67 7.56
CA HIS A 410 -26.86 -14.61 6.85
C HIS A 410 -27.18 -14.64 5.36
N GLY A 411 -26.13 -14.69 4.54
CA GLY A 411 -26.18 -14.84 3.08
C GLY A 411 -25.53 -16.15 2.62
N SER A 412 -25.50 -16.35 1.30
CA SER A 412 -24.86 -17.52 0.68
C SER A 412 -23.35 -17.34 0.53
N PHE A 413 -22.86 -16.10 0.52
CA PHE A 413 -21.44 -15.79 0.35
C PHE A 413 -20.81 -15.19 1.61
N GLY A 414 -21.61 -14.59 2.48
CA GLY A 414 -21.12 -14.07 3.75
C GLY A 414 -22.22 -13.80 4.76
N TRP A 415 -21.79 -13.55 5.99
CA TRP A 415 -22.64 -13.30 7.14
C TRP A 415 -22.35 -11.91 7.70
N TYR A 416 -23.40 -11.21 8.14
CA TYR A 416 -23.22 -10.04 8.98
C TYR A 416 -23.03 -10.45 10.42
N VAL A 417 -21.97 -9.94 11.03
CA VAL A 417 -21.63 -10.15 12.42
C VAL A 417 -21.27 -8.80 13.03
N ASN A 418 -22.14 -8.32 13.92
CA ASN A 418 -22.01 -7.04 14.63
C ASN A 418 -21.69 -5.87 13.70
N GLY A 419 -22.48 -5.73 12.63
CA GLY A 419 -22.37 -4.63 11.67
C GLY A 419 -21.33 -4.83 10.55
N SER A 420 -20.46 -5.83 10.64
CA SER A 420 -19.46 -6.13 9.61
C SER A 420 -19.83 -7.36 8.78
N TYR A 421 -19.55 -7.33 7.48
CA TYR A 421 -19.80 -8.46 6.56
C TYR A 421 -18.53 -9.32 6.40
N TYR A 422 -18.63 -10.61 6.70
CA TYR A 422 -17.54 -11.57 6.58
C TYR A 422 -17.88 -12.67 5.57
N MET A 423 -16.93 -13.02 4.71
CA MET A 423 -17.09 -14.14 3.77
C MET A 423 -17.19 -15.47 4.52
N VAL A 424 -17.99 -16.40 4.01
CA VAL A 424 -18.08 -17.80 4.46
C VAL A 424 -17.69 -18.73 3.31
N PRO A 425 -17.14 -19.94 3.54
CA PRO A 425 -16.82 -20.89 2.48
C PRO A 425 -18.09 -21.36 1.76
N GLU A 426 -17.90 -22.01 0.60
CA GLU A 426 -19.03 -22.56 -0.17
C GLU A 426 -19.76 -23.66 0.61
N THR A 427 -19.01 -24.43 1.40
CA THR A 427 -19.52 -25.49 2.26
C THR A 427 -18.90 -25.40 3.63
N TYR A 428 -19.73 -25.54 4.66
CA TYR A 428 -19.32 -25.67 6.07
C TYR A 428 -20.30 -26.60 6.79
N GLU A 429 -19.90 -27.09 7.96
CA GLU A 429 -20.71 -28.03 8.72
C GLU A 429 -22.02 -27.41 9.19
N GLN A 430 -23.09 -28.21 9.18
CA GLN A 430 -24.39 -27.75 9.67
C GLN A 430 -24.29 -27.44 11.17
N GLY A 431 -24.58 -26.19 11.54
CA GLY A 431 -24.47 -25.73 12.93
C GLY A 431 -23.09 -25.20 13.32
N GLU A 432 -22.15 -25.08 12.37
CA GLU A 432 -20.90 -24.33 12.60
C GLU A 432 -21.23 -22.89 13.03
N ALA A 433 -20.68 -22.49 14.18
CA ALA A 433 -20.97 -21.20 14.80
C ALA A 433 -20.21 -20.06 14.11
N TYR A 434 -19.01 -20.35 13.60
CA TYR A 434 -18.09 -19.37 13.04
C TYR A 434 -17.62 -19.77 11.63
N PRO A 435 -18.53 -19.94 10.64
CA PRO A 435 -18.14 -20.40 9.31
C PRO A 435 -17.26 -19.38 8.57
N TYR A 436 -17.20 -18.13 9.03
CA TYR A 436 -16.32 -17.10 8.50
C TYR A 436 -14.84 -17.25 8.95
N CYS A 437 -14.52 -18.23 9.81
CA CYS A 437 -13.17 -18.74 10.00
C CYS A 437 -12.91 -19.82 8.94
N ILE A 438 -12.32 -19.41 7.81
CA ILE A 438 -12.17 -20.26 6.63
C ILE A 438 -10.83 -20.99 6.68
N TYR A 439 -10.83 -22.31 6.55
CA TYR A 439 -9.58 -23.08 6.40
C TYR A 439 -9.35 -23.44 4.94
N ASP A 440 -8.20 -23.03 4.40
CA ASP A 440 -7.72 -23.48 3.10
C ASP A 440 -6.76 -24.66 3.28
N LYS A 441 -7.17 -25.83 2.75
CA LYS A 441 -6.41 -27.07 2.88
C LYS A 441 -5.19 -27.11 1.98
N ASP A 442 -5.18 -26.35 0.89
CA ASP A 442 -4.10 -26.37 -0.08
C ASP A 442 -2.88 -25.59 0.45
N SER A 443 -3.11 -24.51 1.20
CA SER A 443 -2.05 -23.73 1.84
C SER A 443 -1.89 -23.96 3.35
N SER A 444 -2.69 -24.83 3.98
CA SER A 444 -2.75 -25.01 5.45
C SER A 444 -2.85 -23.67 6.20
N THR A 445 -3.78 -22.82 5.75
CA THR A 445 -3.90 -21.44 6.22
C THR A 445 -5.34 -21.14 6.62
N TRP A 446 -5.50 -20.45 7.74
CA TRP A 446 -6.76 -19.89 8.20
C TRP A 446 -6.94 -18.46 7.69
N TYR A 447 -8.15 -18.17 7.20
CA TYR A 447 -8.53 -16.87 6.69
C TYR A 447 -9.77 -16.34 7.42
N ILE A 448 -9.76 -15.04 7.69
CA ILE A 448 -10.98 -14.24 7.96
C ILE A 448 -10.97 -13.11 6.94
N VAL A 449 -12.06 -12.97 6.17
CA VAL A 449 -12.18 -11.96 5.10
C VAL A 449 -13.36 -11.04 5.38
N ARG A 450 -13.08 -9.79 5.73
CA ARG A 450 -14.06 -8.72 5.93
C ARG A 450 -14.20 -7.91 4.64
N VAL A 451 -15.45 -7.69 4.20
CA VAL A 451 -15.74 -6.81 3.06
C VAL A 451 -16.33 -5.50 3.58
N ASN A 452 -15.53 -4.45 3.51
CA ASN A 452 -15.90 -3.12 4.00
C ASN A 452 -16.75 -2.35 2.99
N GLU A 453 -16.54 -2.58 1.69
CA GLU A 453 -17.30 -1.95 0.63
C GLU A 453 -17.31 -2.83 -0.64
N ALA A 454 -18.43 -2.80 -1.37
CA ALA A 454 -18.58 -3.47 -2.65
C ALA A 454 -19.24 -2.53 -3.67
N VAL A 455 -18.44 -2.07 -4.63
CA VAL A 455 -18.88 -1.11 -5.65
C VAL A 455 -19.86 -1.78 -6.61
N LYS A 456 -20.95 -1.06 -6.89
CA LYS A 456 -21.97 -1.41 -7.89
C LYS A 456 -22.44 -0.16 -8.63
N ALA A 457 -22.84 -0.33 -9.87
CA ALA A 457 -23.26 0.77 -10.74
C ALA A 457 -24.33 1.70 -10.12
N PRO A 458 -25.38 1.22 -9.43
CA PRO A 458 -26.39 2.11 -8.82
C PRO A 458 -25.82 3.07 -7.75
N LYS A 459 -24.75 2.67 -7.05
CA LYS A 459 -24.10 3.51 -6.03
C LYS A 459 -23.27 4.65 -6.61
N LEU A 460 -22.99 4.59 -7.91
CA LEU A 460 -22.24 5.60 -8.65
C LEU A 460 -23.18 6.56 -9.41
N VAL A 461 -24.50 6.37 -9.35
CA VAL A 461 -25.42 7.27 -10.06
C VAL A 461 -25.61 8.56 -9.25
N LEU A 462 -25.03 9.67 -9.71
CA LEU A 462 -25.24 11.00 -9.11
C LEU A 462 -26.74 11.32 -9.00
N GLY A 463 -27.16 11.77 -7.82
CA GLY A 463 -28.57 12.04 -7.48
C GLY A 463 -29.47 10.81 -7.38
N GLY A 464 -28.94 9.59 -7.49
CA GLY A 464 -29.71 8.35 -7.33
C GLY A 464 -29.92 7.97 -5.85
N ASP A 465 -31.04 7.34 -5.51
CA ASP A 465 -31.38 6.99 -4.13
C ASP A 465 -30.32 6.10 -3.44
N ALA A 466 -29.75 5.14 -4.19
CA ALA A 466 -28.71 4.24 -3.71
C ALA A 466 -27.28 4.81 -3.86
N SER A 467 -27.13 6.06 -4.31
CA SER A 467 -25.85 6.71 -4.57
C SER A 467 -25.01 6.83 -3.30
N TYR A 468 -23.69 6.78 -3.45
CA TYR A 468 -22.75 7.13 -2.39
C TYR A 468 -22.97 8.55 -1.85
N GLU A 469 -23.56 9.46 -2.62
CA GLU A 469 -23.94 10.81 -2.13
C GLU A 469 -24.96 10.78 -0.99
N ASN A 470 -25.78 9.73 -0.94
CA ASN A 470 -26.86 9.56 0.04
C ASN A 470 -26.47 8.58 1.17
N ILE A 471 -25.28 7.98 1.11
CA ILE A 471 -24.80 7.04 2.12
C ILE A 471 -23.92 7.79 3.13
N ALA A 472 -24.35 7.81 4.39
CA ALA A 472 -23.62 8.47 5.47
C ALA A 472 -22.17 7.97 5.58
N GLY A 473 -21.23 8.90 5.73
CA GLY A 473 -19.80 8.60 5.87
C GLY A 473 -19.10 8.18 4.58
N LYS A 474 -19.74 8.27 3.41
CA LYS A 474 -19.12 7.97 2.12
C LYS A 474 -19.02 9.21 1.24
N ASP A 475 -17.92 9.28 0.52
CA ASP A 475 -17.66 10.29 -0.50
C ASP A 475 -17.54 9.60 -1.86
N ILE A 476 -18.44 9.96 -2.78
CA ILE A 476 -18.45 9.36 -4.11
C ILE A 476 -17.14 9.63 -4.86
N TYR A 477 -16.52 10.81 -4.69
CA TYR A 477 -15.28 11.16 -5.38
C TYR A 477 -14.08 10.40 -4.81
N GLU A 478 -14.00 10.22 -3.48
CA GLU A 478 -12.96 9.38 -2.88
C GLU A 478 -13.03 7.93 -3.40
N ILE A 479 -14.25 7.38 -3.51
CA ILE A 479 -14.47 6.03 -4.05
C ILE A 479 -14.15 6.01 -5.55
N MET A 480 -14.54 7.03 -6.30
CA MET A 480 -14.24 7.11 -7.73
C MET A 480 -12.74 7.13 -8.00
N TYR A 481 -11.96 7.94 -7.28
CA TYR A 481 -10.50 7.96 -7.41
C TYR A 481 -9.88 6.64 -6.99
N SER A 482 -10.32 6.06 -5.87
CA SER A 482 -9.86 4.74 -5.42
C SER A 482 -10.08 3.65 -6.48
N VAL A 483 -11.27 3.60 -7.08
CA VAL A 483 -11.61 2.60 -8.11
C VAL A 483 -10.93 2.91 -9.43
N ALA A 484 -10.84 4.18 -9.83
CA ALA A 484 -10.16 4.60 -11.04
C ALA A 484 -8.67 4.23 -10.98
N GLY A 485 -8.02 4.42 -9.83
CA GLY A 485 -6.61 4.03 -9.62
C GLY A 485 -6.37 2.52 -9.79
N LEU A 486 -7.35 1.68 -9.46
CA LEU A 486 -7.23 0.23 -9.69
C LEU A 486 -7.27 -0.18 -11.16
N VAL A 487 -7.92 0.62 -12.02
CA VAL A 487 -8.08 0.30 -13.45
C VAL A 487 -7.21 1.17 -14.36
N SER A 488 -6.62 2.25 -13.85
CA SER A 488 -5.79 3.20 -14.60
C SER A 488 -4.53 2.56 -15.20
N GLY A 489 -4.04 1.47 -14.61
CA GLY A 489 -2.94 0.67 -15.15
C GLY A 489 -3.27 -0.13 -16.41
N THR A 490 -4.54 -0.16 -16.86
CA THR A 490 -4.92 -0.88 -18.08
C THR A 490 -4.44 -0.13 -19.32
N GLU A 491 -3.64 -0.77 -20.16
CA GLU A 491 -3.02 -0.18 -21.36
C GLU A 491 -4.04 0.54 -22.27
N SER A 492 -5.23 -0.03 -22.45
CA SER A 492 -6.28 0.59 -23.27
C SER A 492 -6.74 1.94 -22.71
N TYR A 493 -6.85 2.09 -21.38
CA TYR A 493 -7.24 3.36 -20.77
C TYR A 493 -6.09 4.36 -20.79
N GLN A 494 -4.85 3.92 -20.59
CA GLN A 494 -3.67 4.77 -20.71
C GLN A 494 -3.55 5.35 -22.13
N LYS A 495 -3.67 4.51 -23.15
CA LYS A 495 -3.61 4.96 -24.56
C LYS A 495 -4.73 5.95 -24.89
N ALA A 496 -5.96 5.63 -24.48
CA ALA A 496 -7.11 6.50 -24.75
C ALA A 496 -7.03 7.84 -24.02
N ALA A 497 -6.56 7.85 -22.77
CA ALA A 497 -6.32 9.06 -22.00
C ALA A 497 -5.20 9.91 -22.62
N ASN A 498 -4.07 9.29 -22.98
CA ASN A 498 -2.96 9.97 -23.63
C ASN A 498 -3.40 10.62 -24.94
N GLN A 499 -4.11 9.88 -25.80
CA GLN A 499 -4.69 10.44 -27.02
C GLN A 499 -5.58 11.64 -26.67
N HIS A 500 -6.60 11.45 -25.82
CA HIS A 500 -7.56 12.51 -25.44
C HIS A 500 -6.90 13.82 -24.97
N TYR A 501 -5.86 13.73 -24.14
CA TYR A 501 -5.20 14.93 -23.63
C TYR A 501 -4.24 15.53 -24.64
N VAL A 502 -3.53 14.72 -25.44
CA VAL A 502 -2.66 15.25 -26.49
C VAL A 502 -3.48 15.99 -27.55
N GLU A 503 -4.69 15.53 -27.93
CA GLU A 503 -5.54 16.29 -28.89
C GLU A 503 -5.98 17.66 -28.34
N LYS A 504 -6.05 17.80 -27.02
CA LYS A 504 -6.34 19.08 -26.35
C LYS A 504 -5.14 20.00 -26.25
N MET A 505 -3.92 19.47 -26.46
CA MET A 505 -2.70 20.24 -26.43
C MET A 505 -2.39 20.72 -27.85
N ALA A 506 -2.40 22.04 -28.06
CA ALA A 506 -1.97 22.64 -29.33
C ALA A 506 -0.43 22.57 -29.46
N ILE A 507 0.11 21.38 -29.67
CA ILE A 507 1.56 21.12 -29.68
C ILE A 507 2.14 21.58 -31.02
N ALA A 508 3.12 22.48 -30.95
CA ALA A 508 3.99 22.79 -32.08
C ALA A 508 5.23 21.88 -32.00
N TYR A 509 5.48 21.12 -33.06
CA TYR A 509 6.66 20.25 -33.16
C TYR A 509 7.77 21.00 -33.91
N HIS A 510 8.95 21.04 -33.28
CA HIS A 510 10.17 21.60 -33.89
C HIS A 510 11.21 20.51 -34.18
N ASP A 511 10.95 19.28 -33.76
CA ASP A 511 11.82 18.11 -33.95
C ASP A 511 11.08 17.02 -34.74
N ASP A 512 11.69 16.56 -35.84
CA ASP A 512 11.08 15.60 -36.76
C ASP A 512 10.95 14.19 -36.15
N TYR A 513 11.85 13.77 -35.24
CA TYR A 513 11.76 12.48 -34.56
C TYR A 513 10.64 12.45 -33.52
N VAL A 514 10.46 13.56 -32.78
CA VAL A 514 9.31 13.73 -31.88
C VAL A 514 8.02 13.80 -32.69
N TYR A 515 8.00 14.56 -33.78
CA TYR A 515 6.84 14.63 -34.67
C TYR A 515 6.46 13.24 -35.21
N ASP A 516 7.42 12.49 -35.75
CA ASP A 516 7.16 11.16 -36.30
C ASP A 516 6.71 10.16 -35.23
N TYR A 517 7.28 10.23 -34.01
CA TYR A 517 6.82 9.42 -32.89
C TYR A 517 5.36 9.72 -32.54
N PHE A 518 4.98 11.00 -32.41
CA PHE A 518 3.59 11.39 -32.14
C PHE A 518 2.66 10.97 -33.27
N LYS A 519 3.09 11.11 -34.53
CA LYS A 519 2.32 10.67 -35.71
C LYS A 519 2.15 9.15 -35.77
N ALA A 520 3.17 8.39 -35.39
CA ALA A 520 3.07 6.93 -35.32
C ALA A 520 2.20 6.46 -34.14
N THR A 521 2.33 7.12 -32.98
CA THR A 521 1.67 6.72 -31.73
C THR A 521 0.20 7.15 -31.69
N PHE A 522 -0.09 8.33 -32.24
CA PHE A 522 -1.41 8.97 -32.27
C PHE A 522 -1.74 9.43 -33.70
N PRO A 523 -1.91 8.51 -34.66
CA PRO A 523 -2.12 8.86 -36.07
C PRO A 523 -3.32 9.79 -36.29
N ASP A 524 -4.39 9.57 -35.52
CA ASP A 524 -5.64 10.36 -35.57
C ASP A 524 -5.44 11.86 -35.30
N LEU A 525 -4.34 12.27 -34.66
CA LEU A 525 -4.01 13.69 -34.43
C LEU A 525 -3.50 14.42 -35.69
N PHE A 526 -3.08 13.67 -36.71
CA PHE A 526 -2.38 14.17 -37.89
C PHE A 526 -3.15 13.94 -39.20
N ASP A 527 -4.36 13.37 -39.10
CA ASP A 527 -5.36 13.26 -40.16
C ASP A 527 -6.30 14.46 -40.15
#